data_AF-A0A3P3XJW5-F1
#
_entry.id   AF-A0A3P3XJW5-F1
#
_cell.length_a   1.000
_cell.length_b   1.000
_cell.length_c   1.000
_cell.angle_alpha   90.00
_cell.angle_beta   90.00
_cell.angle_gamma   90.00
#
_symmetry.space_group_name_H-M   'P 1'
#
loop_
_entity.id
_entity.type
_entity.pdbx_description
1 polymer ?
#
loop_
_entity_poly.entity_id
_entity_poly.type
_entity_poly.pdbx_seq_one_letter_code
_entity_poly.pdbx_strand_id
1 'polypeptide(L)'
;MTDTQFARFCDVREKIRLYISSISENAQWILEAQRTVYNARGYYEADLETPVVYNLALEDITAKSEPRFIIVADNPGIQEQKAKNHRYLVGQSGKLAVSWFRENLGIDFRSSTLIINKTPIHTPKTAELRLLVRAAGSRSDELADLLVDSQREMARFAFDLLEILECPLWVSGIGELRPKGIFRPWAEELRALCLGAPFELRERVWLFRHFSMNQFAIEYANARRAMMVDPKEAQNTQKASRVPNPGVSDPGATYAMLAEIGRKNRTTILGF
;
A
#
# COMPACT_ATOMS: atom_id res chain seq x y z
N MET A 1 -1.29 -20.42 8.73
CA MET A 1 -0.28 -20.74 7.68
C MET A 1 0.22 -22.17 7.89
N THR A 2 0.79 -22.83 6.87
CA THR A 2 1.59 -24.05 7.08
C THR A 2 2.93 -23.70 7.74
N ASP A 3 3.59 -24.69 8.36
CA ASP A 3 4.92 -24.48 8.97
C ASP A 3 5.95 -23.99 7.93
N THR A 4 5.91 -24.54 6.71
CA THR A 4 6.75 -24.10 5.60
C THR A 4 6.45 -22.67 5.18
N GLN A 5 5.18 -22.28 5.08
CA GLN A 5 4.80 -20.90 4.77
C GLN A 5 5.28 -19.94 5.86
N PHE A 6 5.10 -20.31 7.12
CA PHE A 6 5.51 -19.47 8.23
C PHE A 6 7.03 -19.30 8.30
N ALA A 7 7.81 -20.36 8.11
CA ALA A 7 9.26 -20.28 8.04
C ALA A 7 9.74 -19.34 6.91
N ARG A 8 9.20 -19.51 5.70
CA ARG A 8 9.52 -18.62 4.57
C ARG A 8 9.10 -17.17 4.83
N PHE A 9 7.95 -16.96 5.48
CA PHE A 9 7.52 -15.63 5.90
C PHE A 9 8.51 -15.01 6.90
N CYS A 10 8.99 -15.76 7.89
CA CYS A 10 9.99 -15.30 8.84
C CYS A 10 11.28 -14.86 8.13
N ASP A 11 11.73 -15.62 7.12
CA ASP A 11 12.90 -15.25 6.32
C ASP A 11 12.70 -13.91 5.59
N VAL A 12 11.54 -13.71 4.96
CA VAL A 12 11.22 -12.45 4.26
C VAL A 12 11.09 -11.29 5.25
N ARG A 13 10.42 -11.50 6.39
CA ARG A 13 10.31 -10.50 7.46
C ARG A 13 11.68 -10.05 7.94
N GLU A 14 12.61 -10.99 8.12
CA GLU A 14 13.98 -10.71 8.55
C GLU A 14 14.74 -9.93 7.47
N LYS A 15 14.61 -10.29 6.19
CA LYS A 15 15.19 -9.51 5.08
C LYS A 15 14.66 -8.08 5.04
N ILE A 16 13.35 -7.88 5.21
CA ILE A 16 12.75 -6.54 5.31
C ILE A 16 13.35 -5.76 6.48
N ARG A 17 13.46 -6.40 7.65
CA ARG A 17 14.01 -5.78 8.86
C ARG A 17 15.46 -5.33 8.65
N LEU A 18 16.31 -6.21 8.13
CA LEU A 18 17.71 -5.93 7.86
C LEU A 18 17.87 -4.84 6.79
N TYR A 19 17.08 -4.89 5.72
CA TYR A 19 17.10 -3.88 4.66
C TYR A 19 16.72 -2.49 5.19
N ILE A 20 15.66 -2.39 5.99
CA ILE A 20 15.24 -1.10 6.55
C ILE A 20 16.23 -0.60 7.61
N SER A 21 16.82 -1.49 8.42
CA SER A 21 17.90 -1.13 9.35
C SER A 21 19.10 -0.55 8.62
N SER A 22 19.50 -1.18 7.51
CA SER A 22 20.67 -0.71 6.75
C SER A 22 20.46 0.69 6.16
N ILE A 23 19.27 1.03 5.69
CA ILE A 23 18.97 2.41 5.26
C ILE A 23 19.04 3.35 6.47
N SER A 24 18.44 2.95 7.59
CA SER A 24 18.39 3.79 8.81
C SER A 24 19.78 4.10 9.37
N GLU A 25 20.71 3.15 9.25
CA GLU A 25 22.11 3.29 9.69
C GLU A 25 22.95 4.09 8.71
N ASN A 26 22.82 3.83 7.40
CA ASN A 26 23.71 4.42 6.39
C ASN A 26 23.22 5.78 5.86
N ALA A 27 21.92 6.08 5.99
CA ALA A 27 21.31 7.28 5.45
C ALA A 27 20.69 8.19 6.53
N GLN A 28 21.36 8.32 7.69
CA GLN A 28 20.93 9.20 8.79
C GLN A 28 20.74 10.67 8.37
N TRP A 29 21.44 11.10 7.32
CA TRP A 29 21.33 12.43 6.73
C TRP A 29 19.94 12.73 6.13
N ILE A 30 19.12 11.71 5.84
CA ILE A 30 17.72 11.90 5.38
C ILE A 30 16.91 12.72 6.39
N LEU A 31 17.21 12.59 7.69
CA LEU A 31 16.50 13.31 8.74
C LEU A 31 16.57 14.83 8.53
N GLU A 32 17.70 15.36 8.08
CA GLU A 32 17.88 16.79 7.82
C GLU A 32 17.06 17.25 6.61
N ALA A 33 17.02 16.45 5.55
CA ALA A 33 16.18 16.71 4.38
C ALA A 33 14.68 16.68 4.76
N GLN A 34 14.27 15.74 5.63
CA GLN A 34 12.90 15.68 6.13
C GLN A 34 12.55 16.87 7.00
N ARG A 35 13.44 17.32 7.90
CA ARG A 35 13.27 18.56 8.68
C ARG A 35 13.07 19.78 7.77
N THR A 36 13.86 19.88 6.71
CA THR A 36 13.72 20.92 5.70
C THR A 36 12.33 20.89 5.04
N VAL A 37 11.82 19.71 4.68
CA VAL A 37 10.45 19.56 4.17
C VAL A 37 9.41 19.93 5.23
N TYR A 38 9.60 19.51 6.49
CA TYR A 38 8.68 19.83 7.58
C TYR A 38 8.53 21.34 7.76
N ASN A 39 9.65 22.06 7.88
CA ASN A 39 9.67 23.51 8.00
C ASN A 39 8.99 24.19 6.80
N ALA A 40 9.35 23.80 5.58
CA ALA A 40 8.79 24.39 4.37
C ALA A 40 7.28 24.16 4.20
N ARG A 41 6.72 23.13 4.85
CA ARG A 41 5.31 22.76 4.78
C ARG A 41 4.51 23.16 6.02
N GLY A 42 5.16 23.76 7.03
CA GLY A 42 4.52 24.17 8.28
C GLY A 42 4.15 23.00 9.20
N TYR A 43 4.86 21.87 9.09
CA TYR A 43 4.76 20.77 10.05
C TYR A 43 5.69 21.03 11.24
N TYR A 44 5.33 20.53 12.42
CA TYR A 44 6.16 20.66 13.61
C TYR A 44 7.33 19.68 13.55
N GLU A 45 8.57 20.15 13.53
CA GLU A 45 9.77 19.27 13.50
C GLU A 45 9.81 18.29 14.68
N ALA A 46 9.30 18.70 15.83
CA ALA A 46 9.24 17.86 17.03
C ALA A 46 8.37 16.60 16.84
N ASP A 47 7.53 16.55 15.80
CA ASP A 47 6.79 15.35 15.44
C ASP A 47 7.63 14.33 14.65
N LEU A 48 8.82 14.69 14.12
CA LEU A 48 9.67 13.81 13.33
C LEU A 48 10.58 12.97 14.23
N GLU A 49 10.27 11.68 14.33
CA GLU A 49 10.92 10.71 15.21
C GLU A 49 11.69 9.64 14.41
N THR A 50 11.09 9.10 13.34
CA THR A 50 11.65 7.95 12.60
C THR A 50 11.68 8.18 11.08
N PRO A 51 12.84 8.54 10.49
CA PRO A 51 12.98 8.84 9.07
C PRO A 51 12.61 7.70 8.12
N VAL A 52 12.94 6.48 8.50
CA VAL A 52 12.75 5.26 7.73
C VAL A 52 12.10 4.24 8.65
N VAL A 53 10.91 3.79 8.29
CA VAL A 53 10.03 3.07 9.23
C VAL A 53 10.05 1.59 8.91
N TYR A 54 10.25 0.76 9.92
CA TYR A 54 9.96 -0.68 9.88
C TYR A 54 8.57 -0.92 10.50
N ASN A 55 7.76 -1.78 9.90
CA ASN A 55 6.42 -2.08 10.41
C ASN A 55 6.47 -3.16 11.49
N LEU A 56 6.39 -2.78 12.76
CA LEU A 56 6.39 -3.71 13.89
C LEU A 56 5.18 -4.67 13.89
N ALA A 57 4.11 -4.38 13.14
CA ALA A 57 3.01 -5.33 12.99
C ALA A 57 3.43 -6.65 12.31
N LEU A 58 4.57 -6.67 11.59
CA LEU A 58 5.13 -7.91 11.05
C LEU A 58 5.62 -8.86 12.15
N GLU A 59 5.98 -8.34 13.32
CA GLU A 59 6.40 -9.16 14.47
C GLU A 59 5.24 -9.83 15.19
N ASP A 60 4.02 -9.31 15.03
CA ASP A 60 2.81 -9.90 15.62
C ASP A 60 2.32 -11.15 14.85
N ILE A 61 2.86 -11.41 13.66
CA ILE A 61 2.44 -12.52 12.81
C ILE A 61 3.04 -13.82 13.33
N THR A 62 2.18 -14.80 13.58
CA THR A 62 2.54 -16.13 14.08
C THR A 62 2.10 -17.21 13.09
N ALA A 63 2.51 -18.47 13.28
CA ALA A 63 2.04 -19.59 12.45
C ALA A 63 0.50 -19.73 12.43
N LYS A 64 -0.17 -19.30 13.50
CA LYS A 64 -1.64 -19.30 13.65
C LYS A 64 -2.33 -18.11 12.96
N SER A 65 -1.56 -17.11 12.52
CA SER A 65 -2.13 -15.98 11.79
C SER A 65 -2.64 -16.43 10.42
N GLU A 66 -3.74 -15.81 9.99
CA GLU A 66 -4.38 -16.07 8.70
C GLU A 66 -4.60 -14.75 7.95
N PRO A 67 -3.52 -14.12 7.43
CA PRO A 67 -3.66 -12.95 6.58
C PRO A 67 -4.54 -13.29 5.37
N ARG A 68 -5.58 -12.49 5.15
CA ARG A 68 -6.47 -12.60 3.99
C ARG A 68 -6.05 -11.69 2.85
N PHE A 69 -5.20 -10.69 3.13
CA PHE A 69 -4.65 -9.78 2.15
C PHE A 69 -3.24 -9.35 2.54
N ILE A 70 -2.39 -9.14 1.54
CA ILE A 70 -1.17 -8.34 1.68
C ILE A 70 -1.49 -6.95 1.14
N ILE A 71 -1.42 -5.93 1.99
CA ILE A 71 -1.67 -4.53 1.63
C ILE A 71 -0.34 -3.83 1.37
N VAL A 72 -0.16 -3.30 0.16
CA VAL A 72 0.96 -2.43 -0.19
C VAL A 72 0.48 -0.97 -0.23
N ALA A 73 0.75 -0.25 0.85
CA ALA A 73 0.52 1.19 0.94
C ALA A 73 1.69 2.00 0.31
N ASP A 74 1.58 3.31 0.27
CA ASP A 74 2.54 4.16 -0.45
C ASP A 74 3.86 4.31 0.31
N ASN A 75 3.84 5.10 1.37
CA ASN A 75 4.97 5.35 2.25
C ASN A 75 4.47 5.70 3.67
N PRO A 76 5.32 5.64 4.71
CA PRO A 76 4.90 5.93 6.08
C PRO A 76 4.51 7.40 6.23
N GLY A 77 3.34 7.67 6.80
CA GLY A 77 2.86 9.02 7.11
C GLY A 77 3.26 9.49 8.51
N ILE A 78 2.72 10.65 8.93
CA ILE A 78 3.05 11.29 10.23
C ILE A 78 2.82 10.34 11.41
N GLN A 79 1.74 9.55 11.38
CA GLN A 79 1.39 8.69 12.52
C GLN A 79 2.21 7.41 12.52
N GLU A 80 2.51 6.88 11.34
CA GLU A 80 3.24 5.64 11.14
C GLU A 80 4.68 5.73 11.67
N GLN A 81 5.33 6.89 11.51
CA GLN A 81 6.71 7.11 11.94
C GLN A 81 6.90 7.39 13.45
N LYS A 82 5.81 7.62 14.19
CA LYS A 82 5.92 7.86 15.64
C LYS A 82 6.39 6.59 16.35
N ALA A 83 7.36 6.71 17.26
CA ALA A 83 7.94 5.62 18.03
C ALA A 83 6.89 4.80 18.79
N LYS A 84 5.84 5.47 19.29
CA LYS A 84 4.72 4.80 19.96
C LYS A 84 3.88 3.90 19.04
N ASN A 85 4.00 4.07 17.72
CA ASN A 85 3.19 3.38 16.74
C ASN A 85 4.02 2.38 15.93
N HIS A 86 4.98 2.86 15.13
CA HIS A 86 5.80 2.06 14.18
C HIS A 86 5.00 1.00 13.43
N ARG A 87 3.82 1.41 12.98
CA ARG A 87 2.83 0.52 12.35
C ARG A 87 2.25 1.20 11.14
N TYR A 88 2.09 0.46 10.06
CA TYR A 88 1.56 1.02 8.81
C TYR A 88 0.04 1.17 8.82
N LEU A 89 -0.42 2.17 8.06
CA LEU A 89 -1.83 2.54 7.95
C LEU A 89 -2.48 2.75 9.33
N VAL A 90 -1.87 3.53 10.23
CA VAL A 90 -2.45 3.91 11.54
C VAL A 90 -2.99 5.33 11.56
N GLY A 91 -2.65 6.14 10.54
CA GLY A 91 -3.24 7.45 10.29
C GLY A 91 -4.65 7.40 9.70
N GLN A 92 -5.09 8.52 9.12
CA GLN A 92 -6.46 8.68 8.64
C GLN A 92 -6.86 7.66 7.56
N SER A 93 -5.97 7.39 6.60
CA SER A 93 -6.23 6.37 5.57
C SER A 93 -6.42 4.98 6.16
N GLY A 94 -5.69 4.66 7.24
CA GLY A 94 -5.87 3.44 8.01
C GLY A 94 -7.23 3.33 8.67
N LYS A 95 -7.71 4.40 9.31
CA LYS A 95 -9.05 4.44 9.92
C LYS A 95 -10.14 4.19 8.89
N LEU A 96 -10.00 4.76 7.69
CA LEU A 96 -10.93 4.53 6.57
C LEU A 96 -10.89 3.06 6.10
N ALA A 97 -9.70 2.47 5.97
CA ALA A 97 -9.55 1.05 5.63
C ALA A 97 -10.21 0.15 6.68
N VAL A 98 -9.96 0.40 7.98
CA VAL A 98 -10.56 -0.35 9.10
C VAL A 98 -12.09 -0.30 9.04
N SER A 99 -12.68 0.89 8.85
CA SER A 99 -14.14 1.04 8.74
C SER A 99 -14.67 0.26 7.55
N TRP A 100 -14.06 0.43 6.39
CA TRP A 100 -14.51 -0.20 5.15
C TRP A 100 -14.48 -1.73 5.24
N PHE A 101 -13.40 -2.32 5.75
CA PHE A 101 -13.26 -3.77 5.91
C PHE A 101 -14.30 -4.32 6.88
N ARG A 102 -14.54 -3.64 8.01
CA ARG A 102 -15.56 -4.04 8.98
C ARG A 102 -16.96 -4.01 8.36
N GLU A 103 -17.29 -2.93 7.65
CA GLU A 103 -18.62 -2.70 7.10
C GLU A 103 -18.95 -3.59 5.89
N ASN A 104 -17.95 -3.88 5.04
CA ASN A 104 -18.19 -4.54 3.74
C ASN A 104 -17.73 -6.00 3.71
N LEU A 105 -16.74 -6.37 4.53
CA LEU A 105 -16.21 -7.74 4.60
C LEU A 105 -16.50 -8.45 5.92
N GLY A 106 -16.96 -7.71 6.95
CA GLY A 106 -17.24 -8.30 8.27
C GLY A 106 -16.00 -8.85 8.97
N ILE A 107 -14.80 -8.39 8.62
CA ILE A 107 -13.52 -8.85 9.19
C ILE A 107 -12.78 -7.72 9.89
N ASP A 108 -11.93 -8.09 10.86
CA ASP A 108 -10.99 -7.15 11.46
C ASP A 108 -9.82 -6.89 10.51
N PHE A 109 -9.64 -5.61 10.15
CA PHE A 109 -8.60 -5.20 9.22
C PHE A 109 -7.19 -5.54 9.72
N ARG A 110 -6.91 -5.45 11.02
CA ARG A 110 -5.54 -5.61 11.56
C ARG A 110 -5.13 -7.07 11.61
N SER A 111 -6.00 -7.95 12.09
CA SER A 111 -5.67 -9.38 12.16
C SER A 111 -5.77 -10.07 10.80
N SER A 112 -6.55 -9.53 9.85
CA SER A 112 -6.72 -10.13 8.52
C SER A 112 -5.82 -9.55 7.44
N THR A 113 -4.90 -8.62 7.76
CA THR A 113 -3.98 -8.06 6.75
C THR A 113 -2.53 -8.08 7.21
N LEU A 114 -1.63 -8.36 6.27
CA LEU A 114 -0.22 -8.04 6.37
C LEU A 114 0.01 -6.74 5.61
N ILE A 115 0.72 -5.77 6.19
CA ILE A 115 0.90 -4.45 5.57
C ILE A 115 2.38 -4.16 5.33
N ILE A 116 2.73 -3.77 4.10
CA ILE A 116 4.03 -3.21 3.72
C ILE A 116 3.81 -1.91 2.93
N ASN A 117 4.88 -1.14 2.68
CA ASN A 117 4.84 0.08 1.87
C ASN A 117 5.67 -0.09 0.61
N LYS A 118 5.43 0.74 -0.40
CA LYS A 118 6.26 0.80 -1.62
C LYS A 118 7.63 1.39 -1.36
N THR A 119 7.76 2.20 -0.31
CA THR A 119 9.06 2.64 0.24
C THR A 119 8.95 2.76 1.75
N PRO A 120 10.00 2.45 2.52
CA PRO A 120 10.01 2.65 3.97
C PRO A 120 10.31 4.11 4.36
N ILE A 121 10.61 5.00 3.39
CA ILE A 121 11.00 6.39 3.66
C ILE A 121 9.79 7.25 3.98
N HIS A 122 9.81 7.87 5.17
CA HIS A 122 8.71 8.69 5.66
C HIS A 122 8.59 10.04 4.94
N THR A 123 7.37 10.42 4.60
CA THR A 123 6.95 11.82 4.40
C THR A 123 5.50 11.98 4.85
N PRO A 124 5.05 13.19 5.27
CA PRO A 124 3.66 13.41 5.64
C PRO A 124 2.65 13.08 4.54
N LYS A 125 3.03 13.32 3.28
CA LYS A 125 2.24 12.96 2.09
C LYS A 125 3.13 12.35 1.00
N THR A 126 2.60 11.40 0.24
CA THR A 126 3.28 10.75 -0.89
C THR A 126 3.92 11.76 -1.86
N ALA A 127 3.19 12.82 -2.22
CA ALA A 127 3.68 13.82 -3.17
C ALA A 127 4.94 14.56 -2.68
N GLU A 128 5.19 14.58 -1.37
CA GLU A 128 6.31 15.28 -0.75
C GLU A 128 7.61 14.47 -0.79
N LEU A 129 7.60 13.20 -1.20
CA LEU A 129 8.82 12.45 -1.51
C LEU A 129 9.64 13.14 -2.62
N ARG A 130 8.99 13.76 -3.61
CA ARG A 130 9.69 14.56 -4.64
C ARG A 130 10.31 15.85 -4.06
N LEU A 131 9.69 16.41 -3.01
CA LEU A 131 10.24 17.56 -2.30
C LEU A 131 11.42 17.14 -1.44
N LEU A 132 11.35 15.96 -0.82
CA LEU A 132 12.42 15.40 -0.01
C LEU A 132 13.71 15.24 -0.82
N VAL A 133 13.64 14.73 -2.05
CA VAL A 133 14.78 14.66 -2.97
C VAL A 133 15.43 16.03 -3.14
N ARG A 134 14.64 17.07 -3.45
CA ARG A 134 15.16 18.43 -3.62
C ARG A 134 15.74 19.01 -2.34
N ALA A 135 15.14 18.68 -1.20
CA ALA A 135 15.58 19.14 0.12
C ALA A 135 16.91 18.53 0.57
N ALA A 136 17.35 17.41 -0.04
CA ALA A 136 18.64 16.79 0.27
C ALA A 136 19.85 17.56 -0.31
N GLY A 137 19.63 18.64 -1.08
CA GLY A 137 20.71 19.53 -1.53
C GLY A 137 21.77 18.79 -2.34
N SER A 138 23.02 18.81 -1.89
CA SER A 138 24.13 18.10 -2.55
C SER A 138 23.97 16.58 -2.59
N ARG A 139 23.06 16.00 -1.79
CA ARG A 139 22.71 14.58 -1.78
C ARG A 139 21.41 14.27 -2.54
N SER A 140 20.90 15.21 -3.34
CA SER A 140 19.67 15.01 -4.12
C SER A 140 19.72 13.74 -4.98
N ASP A 141 20.83 13.51 -5.69
CA ASP A 141 20.99 12.33 -6.56
C ASP A 141 21.08 11.05 -5.73
N GLU A 142 21.86 11.05 -4.64
CA GLU A 142 21.97 9.94 -3.69
C GLU A 142 20.58 9.54 -3.12
N LEU A 143 19.74 10.53 -2.77
CA LEU A 143 18.39 10.28 -2.27
C LEU A 143 17.44 9.79 -3.38
N ALA A 144 17.58 10.32 -4.60
CA ALA A 144 16.78 9.87 -5.73
C ALA A 144 17.05 8.38 -6.03
N ASP A 145 18.32 7.99 -6.04
CA ASP A 145 18.74 6.60 -6.24
C ASP A 145 18.24 5.71 -5.10
N LEU A 146 18.42 6.12 -3.85
CA LEU A 146 17.91 5.39 -2.70
C LEU A 146 16.38 5.21 -2.73
N LEU A 147 15.63 6.22 -3.18
CA LEU A 147 14.18 6.10 -3.34
C LEU A 147 13.80 5.12 -4.45
N VAL A 148 14.57 5.04 -5.53
CA VAL A 148 14.36 4.06 -6.61
C VAL A 148 14.68 2.65 -6.10
N ASP A 149 15.81 2.47 -5.43
CA ASP A 149 16.27 1.18 -4.94
C ASP A 149 15.35 0.64 -3.85
N SER A 150 14.93 1.48 -2.90
CA SER A 150 13.95 1.08 -1.89
C SER A 150 12.60 0.68 -2.47
N GLN A 151 12.19 1.30 -3.57
CA GLN A 151 10.99 0.87 -4.27
C GLN A 151 11.14 -0.49 -4.93
N ARG A 152 12.26 -0.76 -5.59
CA ARG A 152 12.50 -2.06 -6.20
C ARG A 152 12.58 -3.16 -5.16
N GLU A 153 13.31 -2.92 -4.07
CA GLU A 153 13.46 -3.92 -3.01
C GLU A 153 12.12 -4.21 -2.31
N MET A 154 11.34 -3.17 -1.99
CA MET A 154 10.01 -3.38 -1.42
C MET A 154 9.03 -4.06 -2.39
N ALA A 155 9.20 -3.92 -3.70
CA ALA A 155 8.44 -4.68 -4.69
C ALA A 155 8.82 -6.17 -4.71
N ARG A 156 10.12 -6.48 -4.55
CA ARG A 156 10.61 -7.86 -4.41
C ARG A 156 10.04 -8.51 -3.16
N PHE A 157 10.07 -7.82 -2.02
CA PHE A 157 9.44 -8.34 -0.80
C PHE A 157 7.92 -8.52 -0.96
N ALA A 158 7.22 -7.62 -1.64
CA ALA A 158 5.80 -7.78 -1.93
C ALA A 158 5.52 -9.04 -2.76
N PHE A 159 6.37 -9.32 -3.74
CA PHE A 159 6.29 -10.51 -4.58
C PHE A 159 6.60 -11.80 -3.80
N ASP A 160 7.67 -11.81 -2.98
CA ASP A 160 7.99 -12.95 -2.12
C ASP A 160 6.82 -13.29 -1.19
N LEU A 161 6.20 -12.28 -0.57
CA LEU A 161 5.03 -12.48 0.29
C LEU A 161 3.83 -13.04 -0.49
N LEU A 162 3.61 -12.57 -1.72
CA LEU A 162 2.55 -13.06 -2.61
C LEU A 162 2.75 -14.55 -2.97
N GLU A 163 3.99 -14.98 -3.18
CA GLU A 163 4.32 -16.40 -3.40
C GLU A 163 4.11 -17.26 -2.16
N ILE A 164 4.30 -16.71 -0.97
CA ILE A 164 4.25 -17.46 0.29
C ILE A 164 2.81 -17.57 0.83
N LEU A 165 2.08 -16.46 0.93
CA LEU A 165 0.87 -16.36 1.76
C LEU A 165 -0.43 -16.72 1.03
N GLU A 166 -0.32 -17.04 -0.25
CA GLU A 166 -1.41 -17.47 -1.13
C GLU A 166 -2.67 -16.58 -1.20
N CYS A 167 -2.64 -15.40 -0.58
CA CYS A 167 -3.72 -14.43 -0.55
C CYS A 167 -3.45 -13.28 -1.55
N PRO A 168 -4.45 -12.44 -1.85
CA PRO A 168 -4.28 -11.34 -2.78
C PRO A 168 -3.28 -10.29 -2.30
N LEU A 169 -2.46 -9.81 -3.24
CA LEU A 169 -1.64 -8.63 -3.09
C LEU A 169 -2.44 -7.40 -3.50
N TRP A 170 -2.97 -6.67 -2.52
CA TRP A 170 -3.68 -5.41 -2.68
C TRP A 170 -2.70 -4.25 -2.74
N VAL A 171 -2.52 -3.68 -3.93
CA VAL A 171 -1.69 -2.51 -4.16
C VAL A 171 -2.57 -1.26 -4.15
N SER A 172 -2.45 -0.47 -3.08
CA SER A 172 -3.15 0.82 -2.94
C SER A 172 -2.39 1.92 -3.68
N GLY A 173 -3.09 2.92 -4.23
CA GLY A 173 -2.46 4.14 -4.77
C GLY A 173 -2.15 4.11 -6.27
N ILE A 174 -3.03 3.55 -7.11
CA ILE A 174 -2.80 3.42 -8.57
C ILE A 174 -2.40 4.69 -9.33
N GLY A 175 -2.71 5.89 -8.81
CA GLY A 175 -2.35 7.15 -9.45
C GLY A 175 -0.84 7.34 -9.58
N GLU A 176 -0.07 6.86 -8.59
CA GLU A 176 1.38 7.02 -8.52
C GLU A 176 2.15 5.84 -9.15
N LEU A 177 1.47 4.81 -9.64
CA LEU A 177 2.07 3.67 -10.34
C LEU A 177 2.24 3.90 -11.86
N ARG A 178 1.64 4.97 -12.39
CA ARG A 178 1.66 5.30 -13.82
C ARG A 178 3.06 5.80 -14.27
N PRO A 179 3.34 5.91 -15.59
CA PRO A 179 4.67 6.31 -16.10
C PRO A 179 5.27 7.63 -15.57
N LYS A 180 4.45 8.54 -15.05
CA LYS A 180 4.89 9.81 -14.42
C LYS A 180 4.75 9.81 -12.88
N GLY A 181 4.20 8.74 -12.33
CA GLY A 181 3.99 8.57 -10.90
C GLY A 181 5.30 8.26 -10.18
N ILE A 182 5.36 8.58 -8.89
CA ILE A 182 6.58 8.41 -8.09
C ILE A 182 6.92 6.95 -7.85
N PHE A 183 5.91 6.08 -7.86
CA PHE A 183 6.03 4.65 -7.65
C PHE A 183 6.16 3.84 -8.94
N ARG A 184 6.57 4.50 -10.03
CA ARG A 184 6.91 3.81 -11.29
C ARG A 184 8.00 2.75 -11.08
N PRO A 185 9.14 3.00 -10.41
CA PRO A 185 10.14 1.97 -10.15
C PRO A 185 9.57 0.73 -9.46
N TRP A 186 8.72 0.93 -8.44
CA TRP A 186 8.03 -0.17 -7.76
C TRP A 186 7.13 -0.96 -8.72
N ALA A 187 6.35 -0.26 -9.56
CA ALA A 187 5.42 -0.85 -10.52
C ALA A 187 6.15 -1.66 -11.61
N GLU A 188 7.25 -1.13 -12.14
CA GLU A 188 8.07 -1.80 -13.15
C GLU A 188 8.73 -3.07 -12.60
N GLU A 189 9.25 -3.02 -11.37
CA GLU A 189 9.84 -4.17 -10.70
C GLU A 189 8.80 -5.27 -10.43
N LEU A 190 7.66 -4.92 -9.82
CA LEU A 190 6.59 -5.90 -9.60
C LEU A 190 6.11 -6.50 -10.93
N ARG A 191 5.99 -5.68 -11.98
CA ARG A 191 5.60 -6.14 -13.31
C ARG A 191 6.61 -7.15 -13.86
N ALA A 192 7.90 -6.87 -13.76
CA ALA A 192 8.94 -7.76 -14.25
C ALA A 192 8.88 -9.13 -13.55
N LEU A 193 8.75 -9.14 -12.23
CA LEU A 193 8.60 -10.36 -11.42
C LEU A 193 7.34 -11.14 -11.81
N CYS A 194 6.21 -10.45 -11.90
CA CYS A 194 4.93 -11.07 -12.26
C CYS A 194 4.90 -11.64 -13.67
N LEU A 195 5.55 -11.01 -14.66
CA LEU A 195 5.60 -11.53 -16.03
C LEU A 195 6.34 -12.87 -16.14
N GLY A 196 7.27 -13.14 -15.23
CA GLY A 196 7.94 -14.44 -15.11
C GLY A 196 7.15 -15.48 -14.30
N ALA A 197 6.01 -15.12 -13.71
CA ALA A 197 5.28 -15.95 -12.77
C ALA A 197 4.07 -16.67 -13.40
N PRO A 198 3.60 -17.77 -12.78
CA PRO A 198 2.37 -18.45 -13.17
C PRO A 198 1.16 -17.51 -13.24
N PHE A 199 0.21 -17.81 -14.11
CA PHE A 199 -0.98 -16.99 -14.32
C PHE A 199 -1.79 -16.82 -13.02
N GLU A 200 -1.89 -17.88 -12.22
CA GLU A 200 -2.62 -17.93 -10.95
C GLU A 200 -2.02 -16.96 -9.93
N LEU A 201 -0.70 -16.80 -9.91
CA LEU A 201 -0.02 -15.83 -9.06
C LEU A 201 -0.34 -14.39 -9.50
N ARG A 202 -0.30 -14.14 -10.81
CA ARG A 202 -0.65 -12.83 -11.40
C ARG A 202 -2.10 -12.43 -11.11
N GLU A 203 -3.02 -13.39 -11.12
CA GLU A 203 -4.45 -13.20 -10.81
C GLU A 203 -4.75 -12.76 -9.38
N ARG A 204 -3.77 -12.89 -8.49
CA ARG A 204 -3.82 -12.42 -7.09
C ARG A 204 -3.30 -11.01 -6.89
N VAL A 205 -2.75 -10.35 -7.92
CA VAL A 205 -2.33 -8.94 -7.84
C VAL A 205 -3.50 -8.02 -8.14
N TRP A 206 -3.93 -7.24 -7.17
CA TRP A 206 -5.10 -6.37 -7.26
C TRP A 206 -4.72 -4.91 -7.02
N LEU A 207 -5.09 -4.02 -7.94
CA LEU A 207 -4.72 -2.61 -7.89
C LEU A 207 -5.94 -1.73 -7.58
N PHE A 208 -5.79 -0.83 -6.61
CA PHE A 208 -6.88 0.02 -6.14
C PHE A 208 -6.47 1.48 -5.94
N ARG A 209 -7.46 2.38 -6.00
CA ARG A 209 -7.25 3.75 -5.51
C ARG A 209 -6.86 3.78 -4.04
N HIS A 210 -6.22 4.88 -3.65
CA HIS A 210 -5.77 5.05 -2.27
C HIS A 210 -6.96 5.17 -1.29
N PHE A 211 -6.80 4.74 -0.04
CA PHE A 211 -7.86 4.88 0.98
C PHE A 211 -8.13 6.35 1.38
N SER A 212 -7.14 7.23 1.23
CA SER A 212 -7.28 8.66 1.53
C SER A 212 -8.42 9.31 0.74
N MET A 213 -9.08 10.30 1.34
CA MET A 213 -10.20 11.04 0.76
C MET A 213 -11.31 10.13 0.20
N ASN A 214 -11.51 8.94 0.79
CA ASN A 214 -12.47 7.92 0.36
C ASN A 214 -12.33 7.47 -1.10
N GLN A 215 -11.17 7.66 -1.74
CA GLN A 215 -11.02 7.39 -3.18
C GLN A 215 -11.27 5.92 -3.53
N PHE A 216 -10.77 4.99 -2.71
CA PHE A 216 -11.08 3.57 -2.84
C PHE A 216 -12.58 3.27 -2.68
N ALA A 217 -13.23 3.79 -1.62
CA ALA A 217 -14.65 3.53 -1.40
C ALA A 217 -15.53 4.07 -2.54
N ILE A 218 -15.16 5.23 -3.12
CA ILE A 218 -15.82 5.80 -4.29
C ILE A 218 -15.62 4.90 -5.53
N GLU A 219 -14.40 4.39 -5.76
CA GLU A 219 -14.12 3.44 -6.84
C GLU A 219 -14.98 2.19 -6.71
N TYR A 220 -15.01 1.58 -5.52
CA TYR A 220 -15.83 0.41 -5.24
C TYR A 220 -17.33 0.66 -5.47
N ALA A 221 -17.86 1.77 -4.95
CA ALA A 221 -19.26 2.14 -5.13
C ALA A 221 -19.63 2.42 -6.59
N ASN A 222 -18.71 2.99 -7.37
CA ASN A 222 -18.92 3.22 -8.80
C ASN A 222 -18.95 1.92 -9.58
N ALA A 223 -18.01 1.01 -9.32
CA ALA A 223 -17.97 -0.30 -9.97
C ALA A 223 -19.23 -1.12 -9.64
N ARG A 224 -19.63 -1.15 -8.36
CA ARG A 224 -20.86 -1.82 -7.93
C ARG A 224 -22.10 -1.30 -8.66
N ARG A 225 -22.22 0.04 -8.80
CA ARG A 225 -23.33 0.64 -9.55
C ARG A 225 -23.30 0.28 -11.03
N ALA A 226 -22.13 0.30 -11.65
CA ALA A 226 -21.98 -0.05 -13.06
C ALA A 226 -22.40 -1.50 -13.36
N MET A 227 -22.28 -2.42 -12.40
CA MET A 227 -22.75 -3.81 -12.54
C MET A 227 -24.23 -4.01 -12.24
N MET A 228 -24.86 -3.09 -11.49
CA MET A 228 -26.29 -3.15 -11.14
C MET A 228 -27.21 -2.51 -12.19
N VAL A 229 -26.66 -1.73 -13.12
CA VAL A 229 -27.42 -1.09 -14.20
C VAL A 229 -27.33 -1.96 -15.45
N ASP A 230 -28.47 -2.43 -15.96
CA ASP A 230 -28.58 -3.06 -17.28
C ASP A 230 -27.92 -2.13 -18.33
N PRO A 231 -27.03 -2.61 -19.22
CA PRO A 231 -26.31 -1.78 -20.19
C PRO A 231 -27.16 -0.76 -20.98
N LYS A 232 -28.49 -0.95 -21.03
CA LYS A 232 -29.44 -0.03 -21.69
C LYS A 232 -29.88 1.18 -20.88
N GLU A 233 -29.70 1.23 -19.55
CA GLU A 233 -30.22 2.32 -18.70
C GLU A 233 -29.15 3.33 -18.21
N ALA A 234 -27.87 3.07 -18.49
CA ALA A 234 -26.75 3.87 -17.95
C ALA A 234 -26.61 5.30 -18.50
N GLN A 235 -27.47 5.73 -19.44
CA GLN A 235 -27.36 7.05 -20.06
C GLN A 235 -28.01 8.21 -19.29
N ASN A 236 -28.74 7.99 -18.17
CA ASN A 236 -29.63 9.03 -17.64
C ASN A 236 -29.54 9.41 -16.16
N THR A 237 -28.43 9.16 -15.45
CA THR A 237 -28.34 9.56 -14.03
C THR A 237 -27.00 10.20 -13.62
N GLN A 238 -26.82 11.47 -13.98
CA GLN A 238 -25.96 12.41 -13.23
C GLN A 238 -26.83 13.34 -12.39
N LYS A 239 -27.07 12.95 -11.12
CA LYS A 239 -27.32 13.80 -9.93
C LYS A 239 -28.08 12.97 -8.87
N ALA A 240 -27.36 12.43 -7.91
CA ALA A 240 -27.91 12.13 -6.58
C ALA A 240 -26.76 11.90 -5.60
N SER A 241 -26.44 12.97 -4.86
CA SER A 241 -25.71 12.93 -3.59
C SER A 241 -26.55 12.20 -2.53
N ARG A 242 -25.87 11.38 -1.72
CA ARG A 242 -26.40 10.54 -0.61
C ARG A 242 -27.20 9.32 -1.09
N VAL A 243 -26.49 8.19 -1.20
CA VAL A 243 -27.10 6.87 -1.34
C VAL A 243 -27.25 6.25 0.07
N PRO A 244 -28.41 5.68 0.42
CA PRO A 244 -28.60 4.94 1.67
C PRO A 244 -27.68 3.71 1.68
N ASN A 245 -27.20 3.32 2.86
CA ASN A 245 -26.44 2.09 3.03
C ASN A 245 -27.41 0.90 2.84
N PRO A 246 -27.38 0.15 1.72
CA PRO A 246 -28.15 -1.08 1.65
C PRO A 246 -27.47 -2.08 2.59
N GLY A 247 -28.26 -2.88 3.30
CA GLY A 247 -27.81 -3.77 4.38
C GLY A 247 -26.60 -4.65 4.04
N VAL A 248 -25.96 -5.14 5.11
CA VAL A 248 -24.78 -6.02 5.16
C VAL A 248 -24.52 -6.69 3.80
N SER A 249 -23.52 -6.20 3.08
CA SER A 249 -23.14 -6.79 1.80
C SER A 249 -22.65 -8.21 2.04
N ASP A 250 -23.13 -9.16 1.22
CA ASP A 250 -22.56 -10.50 1.19
C ASP A 250 -21.03 -10.40 1.03
N PRO A 251 -20.23 -10.90 1.99
CA PRO A 251 -18.78 -10.84 1.91
C PRO A 251 -18.23 -11.57 0.68
N GLY A 252 -18.91 -12.63 0.22
CA GLY A 252 -18.53 -13.37 -0.99
C GLY A 252 -18.63 -12.51 -2.24
N ALA A 253 -19.81 -11.91 -2.47
CA ALA A 253 -20.01 -10.96 -3.57
C ALA A 253 -19.05 -9.76 -3.51
N THR A 254 -18.79 -9.24 -2.31
CA THR A 254 -17.84 -8.13 -2.09
C THR A 254 -16.43 -8.53 -2.51
N TYR A 255 -15.98 -9.74 -2.14
CA TYR A 255 -14.67 -10.25 -2.51
C TYR A 255 -14.53 -10.46 -4.03
N ALA A 256 -15.55 -11.00 -4.68
CA ALA A 256 -15.57 -11.16 -6.14
C ALA A 256 -15.46 -9.80 -6.86
N MET A 257 -16.20 -8.81 -6.40
CA MET A 257 -16.15 -7.44 -6.91
C MET A 257 -14.75 -6.81 -6.75
N LEU A 258 -14.12 -7.01 -5.58
CA LEU A 258 -12.74 -6.55 -5.35
C LEU A 258 -11.77 -7.18 -6.36
N ALA A 259 -11.86 -8.49 -6.57
CA ALA A 259 -11.02 -9.19 -7.54
C ALA A 259 -11.21 -8.63 -8.95
N GLU A 260 -12.44 -8.37 -9.38
CA GLU A 260 -12.71 -7.82 -10.71
C GLU A 260 -12.15 -6.41 -10.89
N ILE A 261 -12.42 -5.49 -9.96
CA ILE A 261 -11.88 -4.13 -9.99
C ILE A 261 -10.35 -4.18 -9.99
N GLY A 262 -9.79 -4.96 -9.07
CA GLY A 262 -8.35 -5.08 -8.85
C GLY A 262 -7.61 -5.59 -10.08
N ARG A 263 -8.12 -6.65 -10.72
CA ARG A 263 -7.55 -7.23 -11.95
C ARG A 263 -7.70 -6.31 -13.15
N LYS A 264 -8.86 -5.67 -13.32
CA LYS A 264 -9.07 -4.67 -14.38
C LYS A 264 -8.06 -3.52 -14.27
N ASN A 265 -7.88 -3.00 -13.06
CA ASN A 265 -6.88 -1.96 -12.79
C ASN A 265 -5.46 -2.48 -13.02
N ARG A 266 -5.14 -3.71 -12.59
CA ARG A 266 -3.84 -4.37 -12.86
C ARG A 266 -3.54 -4.40 -14.35
N THR A 267 -4.44 -4.90 -15.18
CA THR A 267 -4.24 -4.96 -16.63
C THR A 267 -4.08 -3.57 -17.24
N THR A 268 -4.82 -2.58 -16.74
CA THR A 268 -4.72 -1.20 -17.23
C THR A 268 -3.39 -0.54 -16.86
N ILE A 269 -2.88 -0.78 -15.65
CA ILE A 269 -1.73 -0.05 -15.09
C ILE A 269 -0.41 -0.80 -15.29
N LEU A 270 -0.40 -2.12 -15.11
CA LEU A 270 0.78 -2.97 -15.21
C LEU A 270 0.83 -3.78 -16.51
N GLY A 271 -0.27 -3.89 -17.25
CA GLY A 271 -0.27 -4.52 -18.57
C GLY A 271 -0.20 -6.04 -18.57
N PHE A 272 -0.65 -6.70 -17.49
CA PHE A 272 -0.84 -8.16 -17.42
C PHE A 272 -2.08 -8.50 -16.58
#